data_AF-A0A961T614-F1
#
_entry.id   AF-A0A961T614-F1
#
_cell.length_a   1.000
_cell.length_b   1.000
_cell.length_c   1.000
_cell.angle_alpha   90.00
_cell.angle_beta   90.00
_cell.angle_gamma   90.00
#
_symmetry.space_group_name_H-M   'P 1'
#
loop_
_entity.id
_entity.type
_entity.pdbx_description
1 polymer ?
#
loop_
_entity_poly.entity_id
_entity_poly.type
_entity_poly.pdbx_seq_one_letter_code
_entity_poly.pdbx_strand_id
1 'polypeptide(L)'
;KVMIDLVLSHTSIDHPWFAESRQSRRNPKADWYVWSDPKPDGTAPNNWLSIFGGSAWQWDTRREQYYLHNFLAEQPDLNFHNPEVQDALLDVTRFWLDRGVDGFRLDTINFYFHSQGLEDNPPLDPALRDNSIAPSVNPYNYQDHLYDKNRPENLAFLGRFRALLDEFPAIAAVGEVGDAQRGLQIVADYTSGDDGVHMCYAFDFLSPQKITAQKVRSVLEQFDETAADGWSCWAFSNHDVMRHASRWAEGEADRDAYLKIVFAMMAALRGSVCLYQGEEVGLTEAELAFEDLRDPYGIRFWPEFKGRDGCRTPMVWDSGEPNAGFSAGKPWLPVPADHITHAVNTQLGVETSVLEHYRRILAFRANHPSLLKGSIEFLATTGDAVAFIRRTETERLLCAFNLGSMPAEVALPGAISPVAIPGHGLAGQHVNGKLLLDAYGGWFGRLA
;
A
#
# COMPACT_ATOMS: atom_id res chain seq x y z
N LYS A 1 11.48 -15.68 1.51
CA LYS A 1 11.29 -14.77 2.65
C LYS A 1 9.80 -14.76 2.98
N VAL A 2 9.41 -14.78 4.25
CA VAL A 2 8.01 -14.78 4.71
C VAL A 2 7.83 -13.61 5.66
N MET A 3 7.03 -12.62 5.24
CA MET A 3 6.60 -11.52 6.09
C MET A 3 5.14 -11.76 6.48
N ILE A 4 4.78 -11.35 7.69
CA ILE A 4 3.38 -11.41 8.17
C ILE A 4 2.87 -10.03 8.50
N ASP A 5 1.56 -9.86 8.52
CA ASP A 5 0.95 -8.63 9.02
C ASP A 5 1.13 -8.52 10.54
N LEU A 6 1.33 -7.31 11.02
CA LEU A 6 1.44 -7.00 12.44
C LEU A 6 0.58 -5.78 12.75
N VAL A 7 -0.60 -6.05 13.30
CA VAL A 7 -1.58 -5.04 13.69
C VAL A 7 -1.32 -4.63 15.14
N LEU A 8 -0.53 -3.56 15.31
CA LEU A 8 -0.12 -3.06 16.63
C LEU A 8 -1.02 -1.95 17.17
N SER A 9 -1.73 -1.21 16.30
CA SER A 9 -2.48 0.00 16.71
C SER A 9 -3.70 -0.31 17.58
N HIS A 10 -4.35 -1.44 17.34
CA HIS A 10 -5.64 -1.79 17.96
C HIS A 10 -5.78 -3.31 18.09
N THR A 11 -6.72 -3.73 18.94
CA THR A 11 -7.07 -5.16 19.09
C THR A 11 -8.56 -5.37 18.89
N SER A 12 -9.01 -6.61 18.73
CA SER A 12 -10.45 -6.92 18.86
C SER A 12 -10.99 -6.57 20.26
N ILE A 13 -12.26 -6.19 20.37
CA ILE A 13 -12.98 -6.11 21.66
C ILE A 13 -13.00 -7.44 22.42
N ASP A 14 -12.82 -8.56 21.73
CA ASP A 14 -12.73 -9.89 22.35
C ASP A 14 -11.32 -10.20 22.86
N HIS A 15 -10.35 -9.32 22.62
CA HIS A 15 -8.98 -9.51 23.12
C HIS A 15 -8.98 -9.48 24.66
N PRO A 16 -8.28 -10.41 25.34
CA PRO A 16 -8.24 -10.46 26.81
C PRO A 16 -7.83 -9.14 27.46
N TRP A 17 -6.95 -8.37 26.81
CA TRP A 17 -6.54 -7.06 27.31
C TRP A 17 -7.72 -6.07 27.35
N PHE A 18 -8.55 -5.99 26.30
CA PHE A 18 -9.71 -5.10 26.29
C PHE A 18 -10.80 -5.62 27.23
N ALA A 19 -11.03 -6.93 27.22
CA ALA A 19 -11.98 -7.59 28.11
C ALA A 19 -11.69 -7.28 29.59
N GLU A 20 -10.41 -7.23 29.99
CA GLU A 20 -9.98 -6.80 31.33
C GLU A 20 -10.09 -5.28 31.51
N SER A 21 -9.50 -4.49 30.59
CA SER A 21 -9.46 -3.03 30.62
C SER A 21 -10.84 -2.40 30.81
N ARG A 22 -11.86 -2.93 30.12
CA ARG A 22 -13.23 -2.38 30.15
C ARG A 22 -14.01 -2.68 31.43
N GLN A 23 -13.53 -3.54 32.33
CA GLN A 23 -14.29 -3.91 33.52
C GLN A 23 -14.40 -2.78 34.55
N SER A 24 -13.36 -1.96 34.69
CA SER A 24 -13.35 -0.86 35.66
C SER A 24 -12.26 0.16 35.35
N ARG A 25 -12.29 1.31 36.01
CA ARG A 25 -11.24 2.34 35.89
C ARG A 25 -9.98 2.06 36.72
N ARG A 26 -9.86 0.87 37.35
CA ARG A 26 -8.79 0.56 38.33
C ARG A 26 -8.15 -0.81 38.17
N ASN A 27 -8.53 -1.58 37.15
CA ASN A 27 -7.90 -2.86 36.87
C ASN A 27 -6.48 -2.65 36.30
N PRO A 28 -5.60 -3.67 36.33
CA PRO A 28 -4.22 -3.55 35.85
C PRO A 28 -4.08 -3.07 34.40
N LYS A 29 -5.09 -3.26 33.56
CA LYS A 29 -5.11 -2.83 32.15
C LYS A 29 -5.99 -1.62 31.89
N ALA A 30 -6.42 -0.89 32.94
CA ALA A 30 -7.35 0.22 32.78
C ALA A 30 -6.85 1.31 31.81
N ASP A 31 -5.53 1.47 31.69
CA ASP A 31 -4.88 2.47 30.82
C ASP A 31 -4.17 1.83 29.61
N TRP A 32 -4.49 0.57 29.28
CA TRP A 32 -3.93 -0.10 28.09
C TRP A 32 -4.64 0.30 26.79
N TYR A 33 -5.83 0.89 26.90
CA TYR A 33 -6.60 1.43 25.78
C TYR A 33 -6.90 2.91 26.04
N VAL A 34 -7.26 3.63 24.99
CA VAL A 34 -7.54 5.07 25.08
C VAL A 34 -8.96 5.28 25.60
N TRP A 35 -9.09 5.60 26.89
CA TRP A 35 -10.37 5.92 27.55
C TRP A 35 -10.50 7.42 27.81
N SER A 36 -11.71 7.94 27.69
CA SER A 36 -12.01 9.33 28.05
C SER A 36 -13.40 9.48 28.66
N ASP A 37 -13.53 10.42 29.58
CA ASP A 37 -14.84 10.80 30.11
C ASP A 37 -15.67 11.51 29.01
N PRO A 38 -17.01 11.40 29.05
CA PRO A 38 -17.86 12.15 28.15
C PRO A 38 -17.75 13.65 28.44
N LYS A 39 -18.11 14.49 27.46
CA LYS A 39 -18.41 15.90 27.73
C LYS A 39 -19.56 16.04 28.73
N PRO A 40 -19.75 17.20 29.39
CA PRO A 40 -20.83 17.40 30.36
C PRO A 40 -22.25 17.14 29.83
N ASP A 41 -22.45 17.23 28.51
CA ASP A 41 -23.71 16.91 27.83
C ASP A 41 -23.85 15.44 27.41
N GLY A 42 -22.87 14.60 27.78
CA GLY A 42 -22.82 13.17 27.46
C GLY A 42 -22.22 12.85 26.08
N THR A 43 -21.78 13.84 25.30
CA THR A 43 -21.23 13.61 23.96
C THR A 43 -19.76 13.15 23.99
N ALA A 44 -19.27 12.68 22.84
CA ALA A 44 -17.88 12.25 22.64
C ALA A 44 -16.86 13.37 23.00
N PRO A 45 -15.66 13.00 23.46
CA PRO A 45 -14.68 13.96 23.99
C PRO A 45 -14.16 14.96 22.95
N ASN A 46 -14.14 14.61 21.66
CA ASN A 46 -13.72 15.49 20.57
C ASN A 46 -14.41 15.11 19.25
N ASN A 47 -14.00 15.76 18.16
CA ASN A 47 -14.60 15.61 16.84
C ASN A 47 -14.02 14.49 15.98
N TRP A 48 -13.10 13.66 16.50
CA TRP A 48 -12.46 12.62 15.69
C TRP A 48 -13.46 11.61 15.12
N LEU A 49 -13.22 11.19 13.88
CA LEU A 49 -14.08 10.30 13.13
C LEU A 49 -13.40 8.96 12.88
N SER A 50 -14.17 7.88 12.94
CA SER A 50 -13.71 6.58 12.48
C SER A 50 -13.66 6.57 10.95
N ILE A 51 -12.60 5.96 10.40
CA ILE A 51 -12.47 5.72 8.95
C ILE A 51 -13.63 4.87 8.43
N PHE A 52 -14.15 3.95 9.25
CA PHE A 52 -15.30 3.12 8.92
C PHE A 52 -16.65 3.73 9.31
N GLY A 53 -16.66 5.01 9.65
CA GLY A 53 -17.84 5.87 9.67
C GLY A 53 -18.45 6.08 11.06
N GLY A 54 -18.75 7.34 11.37
CA GLY A 54 -19.26 7.77 12.67
C GLY A 54 -18.15 8.38 13.53
N SER A 55 -18.46 8.63 14.81
CA SER A 55 -17.46 9.07 15.78
C SER A 55 -16.38 8.00 15.95
N ALA A 56 -15.14 8.42 16.23
CA ALA A 56 -14.08 7.52 16.67
C ALA A 56 -14.23 7.08 18.14
N TRP A 57 -15.35 7.38 18.78
CA TRP A 57 -15.56 7.13 20.20
C TRP A 57 -16.81 6.30 20.44
N GLN A 58 -16.64 5.17 21.13
CA GLN A 58 -17.72 4.26 21.50
C GLN A 58 -17.93 4.25 23.02
N TRP A 59 -19.18 4.42 23.45
CA TRP A 59 -19.55 4.41 24.87
C TRP A 59 -19.49 2.99 25.45
N ASP A 60 -18.85 2.83 26.61
CA ASP A 60 -18.91 1.62 27.43
C ASP A 60 -19.65 1.89 28.74
N THR A 61 -20.73 1.15 28.97
CA THR A 61 -21.61 1.30 30.14
C THR A 61 -20.97 0.86 31.46
N ARG A 62 -19.91 0.05 31.46
CA ARG A 62 -19.25 -0.42 32.68
C ARG A 62 -18.36 0.65 33.29
N ARG A 63 -17.66 1.40 32.44
CA ARG A 63 -16.77 2.48 32.87
C ARG A 63 -17.46 3.83 32.87
N GLU A 64 -18.59 3.96 32.19
CA GLU A 64 -19.23 5.25 31.90
C GLU A 64 -18.22 6.19 31.23
N GLN A 65 -17.52 5.65 30.23
CA GLN A 65 -16.46 6.33 29.47
C GLN A 65 -16.58 5.93 27.99
N TYR A 66 -16.03 6.79 27.14
CA TYR A 66 -15.76 6.47 25.76
C TYR A 66 -14.40 5.78 25.62
N TYR A 67 -14.27 4.87 24.65
CA TYR A 67 -12.98 4.38 24.17
C TYR A 67 -12.76 4.77 22.70
N LEU A 68 -11.51 5.05 22.32
CA LEU A 68 -11.13 5.38 20.95
C LEU A 68 -11.16 4.13 20.06
N HIS A 69 -11.64 4.31 18.84
CA HIS A 69 -11.51 3.37 17.73
C HIS A 69 -11.40 4.14 16.39
N ASN A 70 -10.23 4.12 15.76
CA ASN A 70 -10.02 4.71 14.44
C ASN A 70 -10.75 3.91 13.34
N PHE A 71 -11.02 2.64 13.58
CA PHE A 71 -11.67 1.71 12.65
C PHE A 71 -13.03 1.26 13.20
N LEU A 72 -13.33 -0.04 13.22
CA LEU A 72 -14.59 -0.55 13.78
C LEU A 72 -14.68 -0.27 15.28
N ALA A 73 -15.90 -0.15 15.82
CA ALA A 73 -16.12 -0.10 17.27
C ALA A 73 -15.60 -1.38 17.97
N GLU A 74 -15.54 -2.48 17.23
CA GLU A 74 -14.95 -3.76 17.62
C GLU A 74 -13.41 -3.76 17.60
N GLN A 75 -12.77 -2.66 17.20
CA GLN A 75 -11.31 -2.47 17.13
C GLN A 75 -10.84 -1.32 18.04
N PRO A 76 -10.94 -1.43 19.37
CA PRO A 76 -10.43 -0.41 20.29
C PRO A 76 -8.92 -0.20 20.13
N ASP A 77 -8.52 1.07 20.01
CA ASP A 77 -7.12 1.48 19.89
C ASP A 77 -6.36 1.33 21.21
N LEU A 78 -5.16 0.77 21.11
CA LEU A 78 -4.24 0.64 22.22
C LEU A 78 -3.65 2.01 22.57
N ASN A 79 -3.42 2.24 23.86
CA ASN A 79 -2.81 3.48 24.34
C ASN A 79 -1.29 3.36 24.34
N PHE A 80 -0.64 3.76 23.24
CA PHE A 80 0.83 3.70 23.15
C PHE A 80 1.55 4.67 24.09
N HIS A 81 0.86 5.62 24.72
CA HIS A 81 1.48 6.43 25.79
C HIS A 81 1.78 5.61 27.05
N ASN A 82 1.20 4.41 27.18
CA ASN A 82 1.51 3.47 28.25
C ASN A 82 2.75 2.61 27.87
N PRO A 83 3.88 2.71 28.58
CA PRO A 83 5.07 1.92 28.29
C PRO A 83 4.85 0.41 28.38
N GLU A 84 3.95 -0.07 29.26
CA GLU A 84 3.63 -1.50 29.37
C GLU A 84 2.97 -2.05 28.10
N VAL A 85 2.18 -1.21 27.42
CA VAL A 85 1.60 -1.56 26.11
C VAL A 85 2.70 -1.66 25.07
N GLN A 86 3.62 -0.69 25.01
CA GLN A 86 4.75 -0.76 24.08
C GLN A 86 5.61 -2.01 24.31
N ASP A 87 5.90 -2.33 25.57
CA ASP A 87 6.68 -3.52 25.94
C ASP A 87 5.96 -4.81 25.51
N ALA A 88 4.66 -4.92 25.80
CA ALA A 88 3.85 -6.07 25.41
C ALA A 88 3.79 -6.24 23.89
N LEU A 89 3.72 -5.15 23.12
CA LEU A 89 3.71 -5.19 21.65
C LEU A 89 5.07 -5.60 21.07
N LEU A 90 6.18 -5.18 21.68
CA LEU A 90 7.51 -5.65 21.33
C LEU A 90 7.68 -7.15 21.65
N ASP A 91 7.10 -7.64 22.75
CA ASP A 91 7.08 -9.07 23.07
C ASP A 91 6.26 -9.88 22.06
N VAL A 92 5.11 -9.37 21.60
CA VAL A 92 4.34 -9.98 20.49
C VAL A 92 5.16 -10.02 19.21
N THR A 93 5.91 -8.96 18.91
CA THR A 93 6.81 -8.92 17.75
C THR A 93 7.89 -9.99 17.87
N ARG A 94 8.58 -10.05 19.01
CA ARG A 94 9.63 -11.03 19.30
C ARG A 94 9.11 -12.47 19.20
N PHE A 95 7.91 -12.74 19.71
CA PHE A 95 7.29 -14.07 19.63
C PHE A 95 7.25 -14.63 18.20
N TRP A 96 7.01 -13.77 17.20
CA TRP A 96 7.00 -14.16 15.79
C TRP A 96 8.41 -14.23 15.20
N LEU A 97 9.30 -13.32 15.58
CA LEU A 97 10.72 -13.38 15.19
C LEU A 97 11.38 -14.68 15.65
N ASP A 98 11.11 -15.12 16.88
CA ASP A 98 11.59 -16.39 17.44
C ASP A 98 11.05 -17.62 16.67
N ARG A 99 10.01 -17.45 15.86
CA ARG A 99 9.45 -18.48 14.97
C ARG A 99 10.03 -18.43 13.55
N GLY A 100 10.93 -17.49 13.28
CA GLY A 100 11.65 -17.39 12.01
C GLY A 100 10.88 -16.68 10.90
N VAL A 101 9.95 -15.77 11.23
CA VAL A 101 9.45 -14.83 10.21
C VAL A 101 10.60 -13.93 9.73
N ASP A 102 10.60 -13.57 8.45
CA ASP A 102 11.62 -12.72 7.85
C ASP A 102 11.26 -11.22 7.92
N GLY A 103 10.13 -10.88 8.54
CA GLY A 103 9.70 -9.50 8.65
C GLY A 103 8.21 -9.30 8.85
N PHE A 104 7.82 -8.02 8.84
CA PHE A 104 6.46 -7.59 9.11
C PHE A 104 5.97 -6.55 8.12
N ARG A 105 4.70 -6.64 7.71
CA ARG A 105 3.95 -5.47 7.24
C ARG A 105 3.28 -4.87 8.47
N LEU A 106 3.54 -3.59 8.73
CA LEU A 106 3.03 -2.89 9.89
C LEU A 106 1.76 -2.16 9.49
N ASP A 107 0.62 -2.69 9.93
CA ASP A 107 -0.69 -2.07 9.72
C ASP A 107 -0.72 -0.67 10.32
N THR A 108 -1.24 0.28 9.54
CA THR A 108 -1.59 1.63 9.99
C THR A 108 -0.49 2.26 10.88
N ILE A 109 0.77 2.17 10.44
CA ILE A 109 1.95 2.45 11.28
C ILE A 109 1.93 3.84 11.93
N ASN A 110 1.27 4.79 11.28
CA ASN A 110 1.15 6.18 11.71
C ASN A 110 0.00 6.44 12.70
N PHE A 111 -0.77 5.42 13.10
CA PHE A 111 -1.93 5.52 14.00
C PHE A 111 -1.62 5.15 15.47
N TYR A 112 -0.41 4.68 15.77
CA TYR A 112 -0.07 4.12 17.10
C TYR A 112 -0.27 5.12 18.25
N PHE A 113 0.05 6.38 18.03
CA PHE A 113 -0.10 7.44 19.02
C PHE A 113 -1.18 8.43 18.59
N HIS A 114 -1.97 8.88 19.57
CA HIS A 114 -2.92 9.98 19.48
C HIS A 114 -2.47 11.14 20.37
N SER A 115 -3.03 12.34 20.20
CA SER A 115 -2.72 13.49 21.05
C SER A 115 -3.32 13.32 22.44
N GLN A 116 -2.51 13.40 23.50
CA GLN A 116 -2.99 13.27 24.89
C GLN A 116 -3.98 14.37 25.29
N GLY A 117 -3.91 15.53 24.64
CA GLY A 117 -4.85 16.63 24.87
C GLY A 117 -6.24 16.39 24.30
N LEU A 118 -6.41 15.35 23.47
CA LEU A 118 -7.65 15.01 22.77
C LEU A 118 -8.23 16.20 21.98
N GLU A 119 -7.38 17.05 21.42
CA GLU A 119 -7.79 18.24 20.68
C GLU A 119 -8.62 17.88 19.44
N ASP A 120 -9.62 18.71 19.15
CA ASP A 120 -10.37 18.62 17.91
C ASP A 120 -9.43 18.79 16.71
N ASN A 121 -9.57 17.94 15.68
CA ASN A 121 -8.92 18.18 14.39
C ASN A 121 -9.55 19.40 13.71
N PRO A 122 -8.75 20.29 13.12
CA PRO A 122 -9.31 21.39 12.33
C PRO A 122 -10.00 20.86 11.06
N PRO A 123 -10.95 21.61 10.49
CA PRO A 123 -11.52 21.25 9.19
C PRO A 123 -10.45 21.36 8.10
N LEU A 124 -10.44 20.40 7.18
CA LEU A 124 -9.59 20.48 5.99
C LEU A 124 -10.20 21.44 4.97
N ASP A 125 -9.34 22.28 4.37
CA ASP A 125 -9.71 23.14 3.24
C ASP A 125 -10.37 22.29 2.15
N PRO A 126 -11.60 22.62 1.69
CA PRO A 126 -12.26 21.92 0.61
C PRO A 126 -11.41 21.70 -0.65
N ALA A 127 -10.46 22.59 -0.96
CA ALA A 127 -9.57 22.48 -2.10
C ALA A 127 -8.50 21.38 -1.94
N LEU A 128 -8.23 20.93 -0.71
CA LEU A 128 -7.24 19.89 -0.38
C LEU A 128 -7.88 18.51 -0.13
N ARG A 129 -9.22 18.41 -0.21
CA ARG A 129 -9.92 17.14 -0.02
C ARG A 129 -9.77 16.26 -1.24
N ASP A 130 -9.34 15.02 -1.02
CA ASP A 130 -9.29 13.99 -2.04
C ASP A 130 -9.86 12.67 -1.54
N ASN A 131 -9.76 11.63 -2.37
CA ASN A 131 -10.22 10.27 -2.07
C ASN A 131 -9.08 9.25 -2.14
N SER A 132 -7.85 9.67 -1.81
CA SER A 132 -6.66 8.83 -1.89
C SER A 132 -6.57 7.80 -0.76
N ILE A 133 -7.02 8.16 0.45
CA ILE A 133 -6.97 7.29 1.64
C ILE A 133 -8.33 6.81 2.13
N ALA A 134 -9.42 7.50 1.76
CA ALA A 134 -10.79 7.16 2.11
C ALA A 134 -11.73 7.61 0.98
N PRO A 135 -12.86 6.93 0.72
CA PRO A 135 -13.72 7.24 -0.40
C PRO A 135 -14.33 8.65 -0.28
N SER A 136 -14.67 9.27 -1.41
CA SER A 136 -15.15 10.68 -1.44
C SER A 136 -16.40 10.94 -0.60
N VAL A 137 -17.21 9.90 -0.34
CA VAL A 137 -18.41 9.96 0.51
C VAL A 137 -18.11 9.89 2.01
N ASN A 138 -16.85 9.65 2.39
CA ASN A 138 -16.46 9.50 3.78
C ASN A 138 -16.24 10.88 4.44
N PRO A 139 -16.98 11.21 5.52
CA PRO A 139 -16.76 12.45 6.26
C PRO A 139 -15.38 12.53 6.94
N TYR A 140 -14.65 11.42 7.06
CA TYR A 140 -13.25 11.42 7.52
C TYR A 140 -12.40 12.45 6.73
N ASN A 141 -12.60 12.53 5.41
CA ASN A 141 -11.89 13.46 4.51
C ASN A 141 -12.16 14.96 4.77
N TYR A 142 -13.01 15.31 5.73
CA TYR A 142 -13.36 16.70 6.04
C TYR A 142 -12.46 17.30 7.12
N GLN A 143 -11.58 16.49 7.71
CA GLN A 143 -10.69 16.89 8.80
C GLN A 143 -9.24 16.89 8.34
N ASP A 144 -8.48 17.85 8.86
CA ASP A 144 -7.03 17.84 8.80
C ASP A 144 -6.53 17.04 10.01
N HIS A 145 -6.06 15.81 9.76
CA HIS A 145 -5.74 14.82 10.78
C HIS A 145 -4.39 15.10 11.47
N LEU A 146 -4.42 16.01 12.45
CA LEU A 146 -3.23 16.48 13.19
C LEU A 146 -3.09 15.86 14.58
N TYR A 147 -4.20 15.49 15.21
CA TYR A 147 -4.23 15.11 16.62
C TYR A 147 -4.65 13.65 16.86
N ASP A 148 -5.41 13.05 15.96
CA ASP A 148 -5.88 11.66 16.06
C ASP A 148 -4.80 10.62 15.70
N LYS A 149 -3.75 11.04 14.98
CA LYS A 149 -2.64 10.19 14.51
C LYS A 149 -1.37 11.01 14.24
N ASN A 150 -0.35 10.38 13.65
CA ASN A 150 0.90 11.01 13.17
C ASN A 150 1.70 11.73 14.27
N ARG A 151 1.61 11.26 15.51
CA ARG A 151 2.21 11.95 16.65
C ARG A 151 3.73 11.73 16.73
N PRO A 152 4.51 12.75 17.12
CA PRO A 152 5.98 12.69 17.12
C PRO A 152 6.55 11.61 18.05
N GLU A 153 5.83 11.24 19.11
CA GLU A 153 6.20 10.17 20.03
C GLU A 153 6.37 8.81 19.33
N ASN A 154 5.70 8.61 18.19
CA ASN A 154 5.80 7.37 17.43
C ASN A 154 7.23 7.08 16.95
N LEU A 155 8.01 8.12 16.62
CA LEU A 155 9.40 7.94 16.18
C LEU A 155 10.25 7.23 17.25
N ALA A 156 10.04 7.57 18.52
CA ALA A 156 10.74 6.91 19.62
C ALA A 156 10.35 5.42 19.75
N PHE A 157 9.07 5.09 19.57
CA PHE A 157 8.63 3.69 19.55
C PHE A 157 9.20 2.93 18.34
N LEU A 158 9.20 3.54 17.15
CA LEU A 158 9.78 2.94 15.95
C LEU A 158 11.28 2.66 16.13
N GLY A 159 12.04 3.53 16.81
CA GLY A 159 13.43 3.26 17.19
C GLY A 159 13.58 2.03 18.09
N ARG A 160 12.69 1.84 19.07
CA ARG A 160 12.68 0.63 19.92
C ARG A 160 12.30 -0.62 19.11
N PHE A 161 11.33 -0.49 18.22
CA PHE A 161 10.91 -1.56 17.32
C PHE A 161 12.05 -1.97 16.39
N ARG A 162 12.74 -1.00 15.78
CA ARG A 162 13.92 -1.23 14.94
C ARG A 162 15.04 -1.91 15.70
N ALA A 163 15.35 -1.46 16.92
CA ALA A 163 16.35 -2.10 17.77
C ALA A 163 16.05 -3.58 18.05
N LEU A 164 14.77 -3.94 18.27
CA LEU A 164 14.36 -5.34 18.37
C LEU A 164 14.61 -6.11 17.07
N LEU A 165 14.29 -5.53 15.91
CA LEU A 165 14.52 -6.20 14.62
C LEU A 165 16.01 -6.43 14.35
N ASP A 166 16.87 -5.50 14.75
CA ASP A 166 18.32 -5.58 14.58
C ASP A 166 18.97 -6.73 15.39
N GLU A 167 18.28 -7.27 16.40
CA GLU A 167 18.71 -8.48 17.11
C GLU A 167 18.64 -9.75 16.23
N PHE A 168 17.89 -9.70 15.13
CA PHE A 168 17.63 -10.84 14.25
C PHE A 168 18.22 -10.59 12.85
N PRO A 169 18.92 -11.58 12.25
CA PRO A 169 19.58 -11.38 10.97
C PRO A 169 18.58 -11.29 9.81
N ALA A 170 18.78 -10.30 8.93
CA ALA A 170 18.08 -10.16 7.65
C ALA A 170 16.53 -10.10 7.77
N ILE A 171 16.06 -9.37 8.78
CA ILE A 171 14.67 -8.99 8.98
C ILE A 171 14.38 -7.67 8.26
N ALA A 172 13.15 -7.50 7.77
CA ALA A 172 12.67 -6.21 7.25
C ALA A 172 11.28 -5.87 7.81
N ALA A 173 10.93 -4.59 7.79
CA ALA A 173 9.58 -4.13 8.07
C ALA A 173 9.12 -3.19 6.96
N VAL A 174 7.84 -3.29 6.59
CA VAL A 174 7.18 -2.35 5.67
C VAL A 174 5.99 -1.71 6.36
N GLY A 175 6.05 -0.40 6.60
CA GLY A 175 4.94 0.35 7.19
C GLY A 175 3.88 0.75 6.17
N GLU A 176 2.61 0.61 6.53
CA GLU A 176 1.50 1.24 5.82
C GLU A 176 1.27 2.66 6.34
N VAL A 177 1.52 3.66 5.49
CA VAL A 177 1.23 5.06 5.82
C VAL A 177 -0.13 5.44 5.24
N GLY A 178 -1.11 5.62 6.12
CA GLY A 178 -2.46 6.07 5.77
C GLY A 178 -2.62 7.58 5.99
N ASP A 179 -2.09 8.40 5.09
CA ASP A 179 -2.24 9.87 5.16
C ASP A 179 -2.19 10.55 3.78
N ALA A 180 -3.20 11.37 3.47
CA ALA A 180 -3.33 12.01 2.16
C ALA A 180 -2.52 13.32 2.02
N GLN A 181 -2.31 14.05 3.12
CA GLN A 181 -1.70 15.38 3.06
C GLN A 181 -0.20 15.35 3.42
N ARG A 182 0.23 14.39 4.23
CA ARG A 182 1.61 14.25 4.73
C ARG A 182 2.21 12.86 4.47
N GLY A 183 1.58 12.03 3.62
CA GLY A 183 2.01 10.65 3.38
C GLY A 183 3.50 10.51 3.06
N LEU A 184 4.01 11.24 2.06
CA LEU A 184 5.43 11.20 1.68
C LEU A 184 6.36 11.70 2.79
N GLN A 185 5.98 12.75 3.53
CA GLN A 185 6.76 13.24 4.66
C GLN A 185 6.84 12.19 5.78
N ILE A 186 5.73 11.51 6.08
CA ILE A 186 5.70 10.45 7.10
C ILE A 186 6.55 9.25 6.66
N VAL A 187 6.49 8.87 5.38
CA VAL A 187 7.38 7.84 4.82
C VAL A 187 8.84 8.26 5.01
N ALA A 188 9.18 9.52 4.76
CA ALA A 188 10.53 10.03 4.99
C ALA A 188 10.93 9.93 6.46
N ASP A 189 10.11 10.48 7.35
CA ASP A 189 10.38 10.51 8.78
C ASP A 189 10.55 9.10 9.35
N TYR A 190 9.74 8.13 8.88
CA TYR A 190 9.71 6.77 9.43
C TYR A 190 10.78 5.86 8.84
N THR A 191 11.40 6.23 7.71
CA THR A 191 12.42 5.41 7.03
C THR A 191 13.80 6.05 6.96
N SER A 192 13.94 7.29 7.44
CA SER A 192 15.22 7.99 7.52
C SER A 192 16.14 7.40 8.61
N GLY A 193 17.45 7.58 8.43
CA GLY A 193 18.45 7.13 9.39
C GLY A 193 18.55 5.60 9.56
N ASP A 194 19.21 5.20 10.64
CA ASP A 194 19.45 3.79 10.98
C ASP A 194 18.46 3.25 12.03
N ASP A 195 17.62 4.11 12.61
CA ASP A 195 16.65 3.80 13.66
C ASP A 195 15.18 3.79 13.18
N GLY A 196 14.91 4.23 11.95
CA GLY A 196 13.60 4.06 11.29
C GLY A 196 13.28 2.62 10.87
N VAL A 197 12.04 2.40 10.44
CA VAL A 197 11.64 1.14 9.80
C VAL A 197 12.27 1.04 8.41
N HIS A 198 12.52 -0.19 7.97
CA HIS A 198 13.28 -0.45 6.74
C HIS A 198 12.66 0.14 5.47
N MET A 199 11.32 0.23 5.44
CA MET A 199 10.58 0.81 4.32
C MET A 199 9.14 1.12 4.71
N CYS A 200 8.48 1.96 3.93
CA CYS A 200 7.04 2.19 3.99
C CYS A 200 6.45 2.20 2.58
N TYR A 201 5.16 1.92 2.46
CA TYR A 201 4.36 2.31 1.30
C TYR A 201 3.33 3.36 1.73
N ALA A 202 3.04 4.27 0.81
CA ALA A 202 1.96 5.24 0.92
C ALA A 202 0.99 5.06 -0.27
N PHE A 203 -0.11 5.82 -0.25
CA PHE A 203 -1.21 5.65 -1.20
C PHE A 203 -1.00 6.36 -2.55
N ASP A 204 0.21 6.86 -2.84
CA ASP A 204 0.55 7.60 -4.06
C ASP A 204 0.16 6.84 -5.35
N PHE A 205 0.44 5.53 -5.37
CA PHE A 205 0.11 4.63 -6.48
C PHE A 205 -1.07 3.68 -6.17
N LEU A 206 -1.73 3.84 -5.03
CA LEU A 206 -2.95 3.11 -4.68
C LEU A 206 -4.22 3.94 -4.91
N SER A 207 -4.07 5.26 -5.12
CA SER A 207 -5.21 6.16 -5.28
C SER A 207 -6.03 5.93 -6.55
N PRO A 208 -7.28 6.42 -6.61
CA PRO A 208 -8.16 6.28 -7.78
C PRO A 208 -7.62 6.93 -9.05
N GLN A 209 -6.76 7.94 -8.93
CA GLN A 209 -6.20 8.65 -10.07
C GLN A 209 -5.27 7.73 -10.87
N LYS A 210 -5.55 7.59 -12.17
CA LYS A 210 -4.73 6.83 -13.10
C LYS A 210 -3.27 7.28 -13.07
N ILE A 211 -2.37 6.31 -13.11
CA ILE A 211 -0.94 6.57 -13.18
C ILE A 211 -0.57 7.23 -14.52
N THR A 212 0.26 8.27 -14.45
CA THR A 212 0.76 9.02 -15.62
C THR A 212 2.26 9.19 -15.52
N ALA A 213 2.91 9.49 -16.65
CA ALA A 213 4.34 9.74 -16.66
C ALA A 213 4.74 10.89 -15.72
N GLN A 214 3.95 11.97 -15.70
CA GLN A 214 4.15 13.09 -14.79
C GLN A 214 4.01 12.68 -13.33
N LYS A 215 2.98 11.89 -12.98
CA LYS A 215 2.75 11.46 -11.60
C LYS A 215 3.91 10.58 -11.09
N VAL A 216 4.39 9.64 -11.91
CA VAL A 216 5.54 8.79 -11.56
C VAL A 216 6.77 9.63 -11.29
N ARG A 217 7.07 10.58 -12.18
CA ARG A 217 8.20 11.48 -12.01
C ARG A 217 8.08 12.33 -10.74
N SER A 218 6.95 13.00 -10.55
CA SER A 218 6.73 13.89 -9.41
C SER A 218 6.81 13.16 -8.07
N VAL A 219 6.21 11.97 -7.95
CA VAL A 219 6.27 11.18 -6.70
C VAL A 219 7.71 10.77 -6.39
N LEU A 220 8.47 10.31 -7.38
CA LEU A 220 9.84 9.83 -7.15
C LEU A 220 10.84 10.98 -6.93
N GLU A 221 10.72 12.10 -7.66
CA GLU A 221 11.54 13.29 -7.42
C GLU A 221 11.26 13.89 -6.04
N GLN A 222 9.98 14.00 -5.64
CA GLN A 222 9.61 14.46 -4.30
C GLN A 222 10.10 13.51 -3.21
N PHE A 223 10.05 12.20 -3.45
CA PHE A 223 10.60 11.21 -2.53
C PHE A 223 12.12 11.33 -2.39
N ASP A 224 12.86 11.53 -3.48
CA ASP A 224 14.32 11.73 -3.44
C ASP A 224 14.71 13.03 -2.72
N GLU A 225 13.91 14.09 -2.86
CA GLU A 225 14.10 15.36 -2.14
C GLU A 225 13.79 15.26 -0.64
N THR A 226 12.74 14.52 -0.27
CA THR A 226 12.22 14.48 1.11
C THR A 226 12.84 13.35 1.94
N ALA A 227 13.21 12.23 1.29
CA ALA A 227 13.61 10.97 1.91
C ALA A 227 14.81 10.33 1.19
N ALA A 228 15.85 11.10 0.89
CA ALA A 228 17.00 10.65 0.10
C ALA A 228 17.66 9.36 0.65
N ASP A 229 17.74 9.23 1.97
CA ASP A 229 18.27 8.08 2.70
C ASP A 229 17.22 6.99 3.00
N GLY A 230 15.93 7.31 2.86
CA GLY A 230 14.82 6.38 3.05
C GLY A 230 14.63 5.38 1.90
N TRP A 231 13.73 4.41 2.13
CA TRP A 231 13.38 3.38 1.16
C TRP A 231 11.85 3.20 1.04
N SER A 232 11.32 3.41 -0.15
CA SER A 232 9.89 3.22 -0.43
C SER A 232 9.60 1.79 -0.90
N CYS A 233 8.37 1.34 -0.64
CA CYS A 233 7.76 0.18 -1.26
C CYS A 233 6.59 0.63 -2.15
N TRP A 234 6.60 0.25 -3.41
CA TRP A 234 5.56 0.63 -4.38
C TRP A 234 4.52 -0.47 -4.54
N ALA A 235 3.24 -0.09 -4.56
CA ALA A 235 2.13 -1.00 -4.74
C ALA A 235 1.08 -0.37 -5.67
N PHE A 236 0.52 -1.18 -6.57
CA PHE A 236 -0.63 -0.78 -7.41
C PHE A 236 -1.94 -1.37 -6.92
N SER A 237 -1.93 -2.52 -6.27
CA SER A 237 -3.10 -3.04 -5.57
C SER A 237 -2.72 -3.60 -4.22
N ASN A 238 -3.71 -3.74 -3.37
CA ASN A 238 -3.65 -4.46 -2.11
C ASN A 238 -5.09 -4.92 -1.79
N HIS A 239 -5.31 -5.34 -0.55
CA HIS A 239 -6.62 -5.79 -0.07
C HIS A 239 -7.57 -4.65 0.36
N ASP A 240 -7.18 -3.39 0.15
CA ASP A 240 -7.95 -2.21 0.58
C ASP A 240 -8.38 -1.29 -0.56
N VAL A 241 -7.79 -1.43 -1.74
CA VAL A 241 -8.16 -0.63 -2.92
C VAL A 241 -8.68 -1.51 -4.04
N MET A 242 -9.55 -0.93 -4.86
CA MET A 242 -10.00 -1.51 -6.11
C MET A 242 -8.81 -2.00 -6.94
N ARG A 243 -8.87 -3.19 -7.55
CA ARG A 243 -7.76 -3.72 -8.37
C ARG A 243 -7.38 -2.75 -9.49
N HIS A 244 -6.07 -2.55 -9.71
CA HIS A 244 -5.58 -1.58 -10.69
C HIS A 244 -6.04 -1.87 -12.13
N ALA A 245 -6.35 -3.13 -12.44
CA ALA A 245 -6.88 -3.52 -13.75
C ALA A 245 -8.26 -2.92 -14.05
N SER A 246 -9.12 -2.73 -13.03
CA SER A 246 -10.33 -1.93 -13.21
C SER A 246 -10.03 -0.45 -13.00
N ARG A 247 -9.27 -0.11 -11.95
CA ARG A 247 -9.03 1.27 -11.54
C ARG A 247 -8.40 2.13 -12.63
N TRP A 248 -7.50 1.56 -13.45
CA TRP A 248 -6.66 2.30 -14.38
C TRP A 248 -6.69 1.80 -15.82
N ALA A 249 -6.99 0.52 -16.03
CA ALA A 249 -6.99 -0.08 -17.38
C ALA A 249 -8.38 -0.07 -18.03
N GLU A 250 -9.42 0.36 -17.31
CA GLU A 250 -10.74 0.60 -17.89
C GLU A 250 -10.65 1.68 -18.98
N GLY A 251 -11.12 1.33 -20.19
CA GLY A 251 -11.08 2.22 -21.36
C GLY A 251 -9.76 2.19 -22.15
N GLU A 252 -8.76 1.42 -21.73
CA GLU A 252 -7.53 1.25 -22.52
C GLU A 252 -7.78 0.46 -23.80
N ALA A 253 -7.03 0.79 -24.86
CA ALA A 253 -7.15 0.13 -26.16
C ALA A 253 -6.74 -1.35 -26.11
N ASP A 254 -5.73 -1.66 -25.28
CA ASP A 254 -5.31 -3.01 -24.96
C ASP A 254 -5.01 -3.07 -23.45
N ARG A 255 -5.97 -3.63 -22.70
CA ARG A 255 -5.88 -3.78 -21.26
C ARG A 255 -4.64 -4.56 -20.85
N ASP A 256 -4.39 -5.71 -21.47
CA ASP A 256 -3.32 -6.60 -21.04
C ASP A 256 -1.95 -5.99 -21.37
N ALA A 257 -1.80 -5.31 -22.51
CA ALA A 257 -0.59 -4.56 -22.83
C ALA A 257 -0.35 -3.41 -21.83
N TYR A 258 -1.40 -2.69 -21.44
CA TYR A 258 -1.31 -1.65 -20.40
C TYR A 258 -0.85 -2.23 -19.05
N LEU A 259 -1.46 -3.31 -18.56
CA LEU A 259 -1.08 -3.96 -17.30
C LEU A 259 0.38 -4.42 -17.30
N LYS A 260 0.84 -4.95 -18.43
CA LYS A 260 2.22 -5.38 -18.62
C LYS A 260 3.20 -4.21 -18.56
N ILE A 261 2.91 -3.09 -19.20
CA ILE A 261 3.84 -1.96 -19.25
C ILE A 261 3.92 -1.20 -17.92
N VAL A 262 2.79 -1.00 -17.23
CA VAL A 262 2.81 -0.34 -15.92
C VAL A 262 3.56 -1.17 -14.88
N PHE A 263 3.42 -2.51 -14.92
CA PHE A 263 4.20 -3.39 -14.05
C PHE A 263 5.69 -3.36 -14.37
N ALA A 264 6.06 -3.41 -15.66
CA ALA A 264 7.46 -3.31 -16.08
C ALA A 264 8.12 -2.02 -15.59
N MET A 265 7.38 -0.90 -15.64
CA MET A 265 7.81 0.36 -15.08
C MET A 265 7.97 0.30 -13.56
N MET A 266 6.95 -0.17 -12.81
CA MET A 266 7.02 -0.27 -11.34
C MET A 266 8.20 -1.14 -10.87
N ALA A 267 8.42 -2.28 -11.54
CA ALA A 267 9.53 -3.18 -11.26
C ALA A 267 10.91 -2.53 -11.47
N ALA A 268 10.98 -1.49 -12.32
CA ALA A 268 12.19 -0.73 -12.61
C ALA A 268 12.34 0.57 -11.80
N LEU A 269 11.38 0.94 -10.94
CA LEU A 269 11.52 2.09 -10.04
C LEU A 269 12.51 1.80 -8.89
N ARG A 270 13.07 2.86 -8.28
CA ARG A 270 13.87 2.74 -7.05
C ARG A 270 12.93 2.44 -5.89
N GLY A 271 13.02 1.24 -5.34
CA GLY A 271 12.22 0.82 -4.19
C GLY A 271 11.96 -0.69 -4.17
N SER A 272 11.29 -1.12 -3.11
CA SER A 272 10.65 -2.43 -3.03
C SER A 272 9.34 -2.42 -3.82
N VAL A 273 8.79 -3.61 -4.09
CA VAL A 273 7.50 -3.76 -4.79
C VAL A 273 6.61 -4.71 -4.00
N CYS A 274 5.39 -4.28 -3.73
CA CYS A 274 4.30 -5.13 -3.27
C CYS A 274 3.43 -5.50 -4.48
N LEU A 275 3.21 -6.80 -4.67
CA LEU A 275 2.35 -7.36 -5.69
C LEU A 275 1.20 -8.10 -5.00
N TYR A 276 -0.04 -7.69 -5.28
CA TYR A 276 -1.22 -8.30 -4.70
C TYR A 276 -1.72 -9.49 -5.52
N GLN A 277 -2.22 -10.51 -4.84
CA GLN A 277 -2.70 -11.75 -5.46
C GLN A 277 -3.75 -11.46 -6.55
N GLY A 278 -3.48 -11.94 -7.77
CA GLY A 278 -4.37 -11.76 -8.92
C GLY A 278 -4.00 -10.59 -9.83
N GLU A 279 -3.11 -9.68 -9.40
CA GLU A 279 -2.55 -8.66 -10.31
C GLU A 279 -1.79 -9.32 -11.48
N GLU A 280 -1.03 -10.37 -11.19
CA GLU A 280 -0.19 -11.09 -12.15
C GLU A 280 -0.99 -11.88 -13.19
N VAL A 281 -2.28 -12.10 -12.98
CA VAL A 281 -3.19 -12.69 -13.98
C VAL A 281 -4.20 -11.66 -14.51
N GLY A 282 -4.07 -10.40 -14.10
CA GLY A 282 -4.90 -9.30 -14.58
C GLY A 282 -6.35 -9.34 -14.08
N LEU A 283 -6.59 -9.79 -12.84
CA LEU A 283 -7.94 -9.77 -12.27
C LEU A 283 -8.46 -8.34 -12.16
N THR A 284 -9.68 -8.13 -12.61
CA THR A 284 -10.46 -6.90 -12.47
C THR A 284 -11.17 -6.85 -11.12
N GLU A 285 -11.60 -5.67 -10.69
CA GLU A 285 -12.49 -5.55 -9.54
C GLU A 285 -13.76 -6.37 -9.73
N ALA A 286 -14.14 -7.15 -8.72
CA ALA A 286 -15.37 -7.90 -8.74
C ALA A 286 -16.56 -7.02 -8.38
N GLU A 287 -17.60 -7.08 -9.20
CA GLU A 287 -18.91 -6.52 -8.87
C GLU A 287 -19.72 -7.53 -8.05
N LEU A 288 -20.06 -7.15 -6.82
CA LEU A 288 -20.78 -8.00 -5.87
C LEU A 288 -22.18 -7.45 -5.59
N ALA A 289 -23.12 -8.38 -5.37
CA ALA A 289 -24.43 -8.03 -4.86
C ALA A 289 -24.33 -7.62 -3.39
N PHE A 290 -25.26 -6.77 -2.93
CA PHE A 290 -25.25 -6.27 -1.55
C PHE A 290 -25.30 -7.41 -0.51
N GLU A 291 -26.11 -8.45 -0.79
CA GLU A 291 -26.25 -9.65 0.06
C GLU A 291 -24.99 -10.52 0.15
N ASP A 292 -24.05 -10.36 -0.77
CA ASP A 292 -22.77 -11.06 -0.76
C ASP A 292 -21.68 -10.28 -0.01
N LEU A 293 -21.89 -9.00 0.29
CA LEU A 293 -20.91 -8.18 1.01
C LEU A 293 -20.62 -8.75 2.41
N ARG A 294 -19.35 -8.67 2.76
CA ARG A 294 -18.76 -9.09 4.04
C ARG A 294 -18.01 -7.95 4.72
N ASP A 295 -17.49 -7.00 3.95
CA ASP A 295 -16.76 -5.86 4.45
C ASP A 295 -17.73 -4.85 5.12
N PRO A 296 -17.64 -4.65 6.44
CA PRO A 296 -18.47 -3.66 7.13
C PRO A 296 -18.27 -2.24 6.58
N TYR A 297 -17.11 -1.95 6.01
CA TYR A 297 -16.84 -0.64 5.41
C TYR A 297 -17.72 -0.39 4.19
N GLY A 298 -17.89 -1.41 3.33
CA GLY A 298 -18.78 -1.33 2.16
C GLY A 298 -20.25 -1.29 2.55
N ILE A 299 -20.66 -2.12 3.51
CA ILE A 299 -22.04 -2.15 4.00
C ILE A 299 -22.44 -0.77 4.56
N ARG A 300 -21.51 -0.08 5.24
CA ARG A 300 -21.75 1.23 5.85
C ARG A 300 -21.99 2.37 4.84
N PHE A 301 -21.25 2.37 3.75
CA PHE A 301 -21.25 3.47 2.76
C PHE A 301 -21.91 3.08 1.42
N TRP A 302 -22.65 1.98 1.41
CA TRP A 302 -23.42 1.54 0.25
C TRP A 302 -24.55 2.53 -0.10
N PRO A 303 -24.84 2.77 -1.39
CA PRO A 303 -24.20 2.19 -2.58
C PRO A 303 -22.99 2.95 -3.13
N GLU A 304 -22.73 4.16 -2.67
CA GLU A 304 -21.73 5.05 -3.28
C GLU A 304 -20.29 4.56 -3.08
N PHE A 305 -20.03 3.83 -2.00
CA PHE A 305 -18.81 3.05 -1.80
C PHE A 305 -19.15 1.63 -1.39
N LYS A 306 -18.75 0.66 -2.23
CA LYS A 306 -19.11 -0.77 -2.07
C LYS A 306 -18.15 -1.56 -1.18
N GLY A 307 -17.17 -0.90 -0.56
CA GLY A 307 -16.18 -1.56 0.29
C GLY A 307 -15.05 -2.18 -0.52
N ARG A 308 -14.39 -3.14 0.12
CA ARG A 308 -13.13 -3.75 -0.36
C ARG A 308 -13.32 -5.20 -0.81
N ASP A 309 -14.54 -5.74 -0.71
CA ASP A 309 -14.80 -7.14 -1.08
C ASP A 309 -14.51 -7.42 -2.57
N GLY A 310 -14.65 -6.42 -3.44
CA GLY A 310 -14.40 -6.54 -4.87
C GLY A 310 -12.97 -6.96 -5.22
N CYS A 311 -11.98 -6.60 -4.39
CA CYS A 311 -10.59 -7.03 -4.56
C CYS A 311 -10.23 -8.28 -3.71
N ARG A 312 -11.17 -8.79 -2.90
CA ARG A 312 -10.96 -9.91 -1.95
C ARG A 312 -11.59 -11.22 -2.38
N THR A 313 -12.17 -11.26 -3.58
CA THR A 313 -12.75 -12.50 -4.13
C THR A 313 -11.71 -13.62 -4.21
N PRO A 314 -12.16 -14.88 -4.17
CA PRO A 314 -11.24 -16.02 -4.22
C PRO A 314 -10.35 -16.03 -5.46
N MET A 315 -9.12 -16.51 -5.32
CA MET A 315 -8.22 -16.72 -6.46
C MET A 315 -8.78 -17.77 -7.42
N VAL A 316 -8.52 -17.57 -8.71
CA VAL A 316 -8.95 -18.45 -9.81
C VAL A 316 -7.78 -19.30 -10.31
N TRP A 317 -7.73 -20.57 -9.88
CA TRP A 317 -6.62 -21.47 -10.19
C TRP A 317 -6.84 -22.25 -11.49
N ASP A 318 -8.02 -22.84 -11.64
CA ASP A 318 -8.37 -23.70 -12.77
C ASP A 318 -9.77 -23.38 -13.30
N SER A 319 -9.87 -22.89 -14.54
CA SER A 319 -11.14 -22.51 -15.15
C SER A 319 -12.15 -23.65 -15.35
N GLY A 320 -11.69 -24.91 -15.34
CA GLY A 320 -12.52 -26.10 -15.55
C GLY A 320 -13.10 -26.69 -14.27
N GLU A 321 -12.62 -26.25 -13.10
CA GLU A 321 -13.02 -26.79 -11.81
C GLU A 321 -14.11 -25.94 -11.11
N PRO A 322 -14.95 -26.54 -10.24
CA PRO A 322 -15.86 -25.78 -9.39
C PRO A 322 -15.14 -24.68 -8.60
N ASN A 323 -15.76 -23.50 -8.51
CA ASN A 323 -15.17 -22.30 -7.88
C ASN A 323 -13.76 -21.98 -8.41
N ALA A 324 -13.50 -22.27 -9.69
CA ALA A 324 -12.20 -22.11 -10.34
C ALA A 324 -11.04 -22.81 -9.59
N GLY A 325 -11.30 -23.95 -8.94
CA GLY A 325 -10.30 -24.69 -8.18
C GLY A 325 -9.94 -24.09 -6.81
N PHE A 326 -10.62 -23.03 -6.36
CA PHE A 326 -10.38 -22.43 -5.03
C PHE A 326 -10.87 -23.31 -3.88
N SER A 327 -12.06 -23.90 -4.03
CA SER A 327 -12.70 -24.70 -2.98
C SER A 327 -13.71 -25.68 -3.56
N ALA A 328 -13.83 -26.85 -2.94
CA ALA A 328 -14.90 -27.79 -3.24
C ALA A 328 -16.28 -27.36 -2.68
N GLY A 329 -16.29 -26.46 -1.68
CA GLY A 329 -17.51 -25.92 -1.06
C GLY A 329 -17.82 -24.48 -1.49
N LYS A 330 -18.93 -23.92 -1.01
CA LYS A 330 -19.26 -22.50 -1.26
C LYS A 330 -18.19 -21.60 -0.63
N PRO A 331 -17.49 -20.76 -1.41
CA PRO A 331 -16.52 -19.82 -0.86
C PRO A 331 -17.21 -18.69 -0.09
N TRP A 332 -16.45 -18.02 0.78
CA TRP A 332 -16.95 -16.96 1.67
C TRP A 332 -17.40 -15.69 0.92
N LEU A 333 -16.75 -15.41 -0.22
CA LEU A 333 -17.16 -14.48 -1.28
C LEU A 333 -17.31 -15.26 -2.59
N PRO A 334 -18.19 -14.84 -3.52
CA PRO A 334 -18.39 -15.53 -4.79
C PRO A 334 -17.15 -15.43 -5.70
N VAL A 335 -17.00 -16.39 -6.61
CA VAL A 335 -16.02 -16.35 -7.70
C VAL A 335 -16.67 -15.66 -8.91
N PRO A 336 -16.18 -14.49 -9.34
CA PRO A 336 -16.76 -13.78 -10.48
C PRO A 336 -16.56 -14.56 -11.78
N ALA A 337 -17.58 -14.59 -12.65
CA ALA A 337 -17.51 -15.28 -13.93
C ALA A 337 -16.37 -14.76 -14.81
N ASP A 338 -16.18 -13.44 -14.84
CA ASP A 338 -15.11 -12.81 -15.62
C ASP A 338 -13.72 -13.24 -15.13
N HIS A 339 -13.52 -13.45 -13.83
CA HIS A 339 -12.24 -13.92 -13.28
C HIS A 339 -11.90 -15.33 -13.75
N ILE A 340 -12.89 -16.20 -13.98
CA ILE A 340 -12.66 -17.59 -14.44
C ILE A 340 -11.90 -17.59 -15.78
N THR A 341 -12.14 -16.61 -16.66
CA THR A 341 -11.44 -16.49 -17.95
C THR A 341 -9.96 -16.13 -17.80
N HIS A 342 -9.59 -15.60 -16.63
CA HIS A 342 -8.24 -15.20 -16.23
C HIS A 342 -7.53 -16.23 -15.34
N ALA A 343 -8.09 -17.43 -15.17
CA ALA A 343 -7.54 -18.45 -14.27
C ALA A 343 -6.06 -18.77 -14.56
N VAL A 344 -5.32 -19.14 -13.52
CA VAL A 344 -3.88 -19.41 -13.62
C VAL A 344 -3.57 -20.46 -14.69
N ASN A 345 -4.37 -21.53 -14.78
CA ASN A 345 -4.17 -22.60 -15.75
C ASN A 345 -4.32 -22.16 -17.22
N THR A 346 -5.03 -21.07 -17.51
CA THR A 346 -5.19 -20.54 -18.88
C THR A 346 -4.03 -19.65 -19.31
N GLN A 347 -3.24 -19.13 -18.35
CA GLN A 347 -2.11 -18.24 -18.60
C GLN A 347 -0.75 -18.92 -18.43
N LEU A 348 -0.67 -19.97 -17.60
CA LEU A 348 0.56 -20.70 -17.31
C LEU A 348 1.19 -21.28 -18.58
N GLY A 349 2.42 -20.85 -18.89
CA GLY A 349 3.14 -21.30 -20.08
C GLY A 349 2.69 -20.65 -21.40
N VAL A 350 1.72 -19.73 -21.37
CA VAL A 350 1.32 -18.92 -22.53
C VAL A 350 2.20 -17.68 -22.59
N GLU A 351 3.13 -17.65 -23.56
CA GLU A 351 4.20 -16.63 -23.65
C GLU A 351 3.71 -15.18 -23.66
N THR A 352 2.52 -14.96 -24.23
CA THR A 352 1.87 -13.65 -24.37
C THR A 352 0.95 -13.31 -23.20
N SER A 353 0.80 -14.17 -22.18
CA SER A 353 -0.06 -13.90 -21.03
C SER A 353 0.49 -12.80 -20.11
N VAL A 354 -0.38 -12.24 -19.26
CA VAL A 354 0.03 -11.29 -18.21
C VAL A 354 0.94 -12.01 -17.20
N LEU A 355 0.61 -13.25 -16.83
CA LEU A 355 1.39 -14.06 -15.89
C LEU A 355 2.84 -14.28 -16.34
N GLU A 356 3.04 -14.74 -17.58
CA GLU A 356 4.40 -14.99 -18.08
C GLU A 356 5.18 -13.69 -18.30
N HIS A 357 4.50 -12.58 -18.59
CA HIS A 357 5.14 -11.27 -18.61
C HIS A 357 5.65 -10.84 -17.24
N TYR A 358 4.84 -10.98 -16.18
CA TYR A 358 5.24 -10.65 -14.82
C TYR A 358 6.45 -11.50 -14.38
N ARG A 359 6.43 -12.80 -14.66
CA ARG A 359 7.57 -13.71 -14.42
C ARG A 359 8.84 -13.26 -15.15
N ARG A 360 8.73 -12.91 -16.42
CA ARG A 360 9.84 -12.44 -17.25
C ARG A 360 10.46 -11.16 -16.71
N ILE A 361 9.64 -10.16 -16.38
CA ILE A 361 10.10 -8.88 -15.82
C ILE A 361 10.74 -9.06 -14.44
N LEU A 362 10.17 -9.89 -13.56
CA LEU A 362 10.75 -10.15 -12.25
C LEU A 362 12.09 -10.89 -12.35
N ALA A 363 12.21 -11.87 -13.25
CA ALA A 363 13.47 -12.54 -13.54
C ALA A 363 14.50 -11.58 -14.13
N PHE A 364 14.08 -10.69 -15.04
CA PHE A 364 14.93 -9.63 -15.58
C PHE A 364 15.44 -8.71 -14.48
N ARG A 365 14.53 -8.19 -13.63
CA ARG A 365 14.87 -7.34 -12.47
C ARG A 365 15.90 -8.00 -11.54
N ALA A 366 15.74 -9.28 -11.25
CA ALA A 366 16.64 -10.02 -10.36
C ALA A 366 18.08 -10.13 -10.88
N ASN A 367 18.28 -10.07 -12.20
CA ASN A 367 19.60 -10.16 -12.83
C ASN A 367 20.32 -8.81 -12.98
N HIS A 368 19.70 -7.71 -12.56
CA HIS A 368 20.25 -6.36 -12.73
C HIS A 368 20.35 -5.62 -11.38
N PRO A 369 21.55 -5.57 -10.75
CA PRO A 369 21.77 -4.89 -9.47
C PRO A 369 21.27 -3.44 -9.45
N SER A 370 21.37 -2.73 -10.58
CA SER A 370 20.86 -1.37 -10.71
C SER A 370 19.34 -1.27 -10.56
N LEU A 371 18.58 -2.30 -10.97
CA LEU A 371 17.13 -2.35 -10.77
C LEU A 371 16.75 -2.69 -9.32
N LEU A 372 17.60 -3.45 -8.61
CA LEU A 372 17.36 -3.85 -7.22
C LEU A 372 17.66 -2.76 -6.21
N LYS A 373 18.82 -2.09 -6.35
CA LYS A 373 19.35 -1.16 -5.34
C LYS A 373 19.86 0.17 -5.91
N GLY A 374 19.90 0.32 -7.23
CA GLY A 374 20.47 1.52 -7.84
C GLY A 374 19.66 2.78 -7.59
N SER A 375 20.33 3.93 -7.62
CA SER A 375 19.69 5.24 -7.67
C SER A 375 18.85 5.39 -8.94
N ILE A 376 18.01 6.43 -9.01
CA ILE A 376 17.17 6.74 -10.15
C ILE A 376 17.39 8.19 -10.56
N GLU A 377 17.51 8.44 -11.87
CA GLU A 377 17.65 9.78 -12.44
C GLU A 377 16.71 9.89 -13.65
N PHE A 378 15.71 10.79 -13.59
CA PHE A 378 14.75 10.95 -14.68
C PHE A 378 15.33 11.70 -15.87
N LEU A 379 14.96 11.26 -17.07
CA LEU A 379 15.19 11.99 -18.31
C LEU A 379 13.95 12.81 -18.66
N ALA A 380 14.18 13.92 -19.36
CA ALA A 380 13.07 14.70 -19.88
C ALA A 380 12.31 13.90 -20.96
N THR A 381 11.01 13.75 -20.77
CA THR A 381 10.09 13.11 -21.71
C THR A 381 8.86 13.99 -21.93
N THR A 382 8.08 13.66 -22.95
CA THR A 382 6.78 14.29 -23.23
C THR A 382 5.71 13.21 -23.38
N GLY A 383 4.44 13.60 -23.18
CA GLY A 383 3.31 12.68 -23.29
C GLY A 383 3.37 11.56 -22.24
N ASP A 384 3.09 10.34 -22.68
CA ASP A 384 2.96 9.16 -21.82
C ASP A 384 4.28 8.39 -21.61
N ALA A 385 5.40 8.91 -22.12
CA ALA A 385 6.69 8.27 -21.99
C ALA A 385 7.33 8.57 -20.62
N VAL A 386 7.81 7.53 -19.95
CA VAL A 386 8.64 7.61 -18.74
C VAL A 386 10.02 7.08 -19.09
N ALA A 387 11.07 7.86 -18.85
CA ALA A 387 12.43 7.40 -19.04
C ALA A 387 13.33 7.85 -17.88
N PHE A 388 14.18 6.94 -17.43
CA PHE A 388 15.11 7.19 -16.34
C PHE A 388 16.33 6.27 -16.42
N ILE A 389 17.39 6.65 -15.73
CA ILE A 389 18.61 5.86 -15.56
C ILE A 389 18.59 5.26 -14.16
N ARG A 390 18.76 3.94 -14.08
CA ARG A 390 19.06 3.22 -12.83
C ARG A 390 20.56 3.00 -12.71
N ARG A 391 21.15 3.31 -11.56
CA ARG A 391 22.61 3.31 -11.41
C ARG A 391 23.10 2.70 -10.10
N THR A 392 24.09 1.83 -10.22
CA THR A 392 25.01 1.43 -9.14
C THR A 392 26.44 1.82 -9.51
N GLU A 393 27.42 1.46 -8.68
CA GLU A 393 28.84 1.63 -9.01
C GLU A 393 29.27 0.85 -10.26
N THR A 394 28.63 -0.29 -10.52
CA THR A 394 29.08 -1.26 -11.56
C THR A 394 28.10 -1.41 -12.72
N GLU A 395 26.89 -0.85 -12.62
CA GLU A 395 25.86 -0.97 -13.66
C GLU A 395 25.05 0.31 -13.81
N ARG A 396 24.88 0.75 -15.06
CA ARG A 396 23.99 1.86 -15.46
C ARG A 396 23.02 1.37 -16.53
N LEU A 397 21.73 1.42 -16.24
CA LEU A 397 20.67 1.01 -17.15
C LEU A 397 19.76 2.19 -17.48
N LEU A 398 19.60 2.46 -18.76
CA LEU A 398 18.53 3.30 -19.28
C LEU A 398 17.25 2.46 -19.39
N CYS A 399 16.19 2.93 -18.76
CA CYS A 399 14.87 2.33 -18.77
C CYS A 399 13.89 3.31 -19.42
N ALA A 400 13.05 2.86 -20.34
CA ALA A 400 12.02 3.68 -20.95
C ALA A 400 10.72 2.89 -21.15
N PHE A 401 9.59 3.51 -20.86
CA PHE A 401 8.26 2.91 -20.89
C PHE A 401 7.26 3.89 -21.50
N ASN A 402 6.42 3.43 -22.41
CA ASN A 402 5.31 4.20 -22.96
C ASN A 402 4.02 3.73 -22.30
N LEU A 403 3.39 4.58 -21.50
CA LEU A 403 2.13 4.24 -20.82
C LEU A 403 0.89 4.45 -21.70
N GLY A 404 1.07 4.99 -22.91
CA GLY A 404 0.00 5.37 -23.82
C GLY A 404 -0.27 4.36 -24.93
N SER A 405 -1.46 4.50 -25.54
CA SER A 405 -1.95 3.64 -26.63
C SER A 405 -1.42 4.00 -28.01
N MET A 406 -0.56 5.02 -28.11
CA MET A 406 0.05 5.48 -29.35
C MET A 406 1.58 5.38 -29.23
N PRO A 407 2.32 5.15 -30.32
CA PRO A 407 3.78 5.13 -30.29
C PRO A 407 4.36 6.43 -29.72
N ALA A 408 5.46 6.31 -28.99
CA ALA A 408 6.15 7.43 -28.35
C ALA A 408 7.64 7.46 -28.75
N GLU A 409 8.21 8.66 -28.80
CA GLU A 409 9.64 8.88 -29.02
C GLU A 409 10.27 9.51 -27.77
N VAL A 410 11.41 8.97 -27.35
CA VAL A 410 12.26 9.59 -26.31
C VAL A 410 13.59 9.97 -26.93
N ALA A 411 13.86 11.28 -27.00
CA ALA A 411 15.14 11.80 -27.46
C ALA A 411 16.21 11.57 -26.38
N LEU A 412 17.34 10.95 -26.74
CA LEU A 412 18.45 10.78 -25.83
C LEU A 412 19.39 11.99 -25.88
N PRO A 413 19.86 12.49 -24.73
CA PRO A 413 20.97 13.44 -24.69
C PRO A 413 22.16 12.93 -25.51
N GLY A 414 22.78 13.80 -26.32
CA GLY A 414 23.75 13.41 -27.36
C GLY A 414 25.02 12.66 -26.90
N ALA A 415 25.24 12.50 -25.60
CA ALA A 415 26.34 11.73 -25.02
C ALA A 415 25.95 10.28 -24.61
N ILE A 416 24.68 9.90 -24.76
CA ILE A 416 24.16 8.59 -24.32
C ILE A 416 24.05 7.67 -25.55
N SER A 417 24.85 6.59 -25.55
CA SER A 417 24.78 5.52 -26.56
C SER A 417 24.53 4.18 -25.87
N PRO A 418 23.27 3.82 -25.60
CA PRO A 418 22.93 2.62 -24.86
C PRO A 418 22.97 1.37 -25.76
N VAL A 419 23.42 0.26 -25.20
CA VAL A 419 23.39 -1.07 -25.84
C VAL A 419 22.15 -1.83 -25.37
N ALA A 420 21.32 -2.29 -26.30
CA ALA A 420 20.08 -3.02 -25.99
C ALA A 420 20.35 -4.26 -25.13
N ILE A 421 19.48 -4.51 -24.14
CA ILE A 421 19.54 -5.71 -23.31
C ILE A 421 18.36 -6.61 -23.68
N PRO A 422 18.57 -7.84 -24.14
CA PRO A 422 17.48 -8.75 -24.48
C PRO A 422 16.83 -9.38 -23.23
N GLY A 423 15.72 -10.08 -23.42
CA GLY A 423 15.12 -10.96 -22.41
C GLY A 423 14.00 -10.35 -21.57
N HIS A 424 13.74 -9.04 -21.65
CA HIS A 424 12.62 -8.40 -20.96
C HIS A 424 11.27 -8.52 -21.70
N GLY A 425 11.27 -8.79 -23.01
CA GLY A 425 10.05 -9.02 -23.81
C GLY A 425 9.18 -7.78 -24.05
N LEU A 426 9.75 -6.58 -23.99
CA LEU A 426 9.06 -5.32 -24.29
C LEU A 426 9.34 -4.87 -25.72
N ALA A 427 8.40 -4.17 -26.34
CA ALA A 427 8.49 -3.66 -27.70
C ALA A 427 9.05 -2.22 -27.72
N GLY A 428 10.26 -2.06 -28.25
CA GLY A 428 10.91 -0.77 -28.42
C GLY A 428 12.29 -0.94 -29.05
N GLN A 429 12.83 0.13 -29.64
CA GLN A 429 14.13 0.11 -30.31
C GLN A 429 14.88 1.42 -30.17
N HIS A 430 16.21 1.34 -30.14
CA HIS A 430 17.10 2.49 -30.19
C HIS A 430 17.57 2.73 -31.63
N VAL A 431 17.20 3.87 -32.22
CA VAL A 431 17.55 4.26 -33.60
C VAL A 431 17.98 5.72 -33.62
N ASN A 432 19.17 5.99 -34.17
CA ASN A 432 19.68 7.35 -34.39
C ASN A 432 19.60 8.28 -33.16
N GLY A 433 19.95 7.79 -31.96
CA GLY A 433 19.92 8.58 -30.72
C GLY A 433 18.52 8.81 -30.14
N LYS A 434 17.52 8.05 -30.61
CA LYS A 434 16.15 8.07 -30.08
C LYS A 434 15.70 6.68 -29.68
N LEU A 435 14.90 6.60 -28.63
CA LEU A 435 14.10 5.40 -28.34
C LEU A 435 12.75 5.55 -29.01
N LEU A 436 12.40 4.59 -29.85
CA LEU A 436 11.07 4.44 -30.45
C LEU A 436 10.35 3.35 -29.65
N LEU A 437 9.28 3.72 -28.97
CA LEU A 437 8.47 2.83 -28.14
C LEU A 437 7.12 2.63 -28.83
N ASP A 438 6.71 1.38 -29.01
CA ASP A 438 5.38 1.07 -29.52
C ASP A 438 4.30 1.50 -28.50
N ALA A 439 3.02 1.41 -28.89
CA ALA A 439 1.92 1.54 -27.93
C ALA A 439 2.10 0.53 -26.79
N TYR A 440 2.04 1.00 -25.54
CA TYR A 440 2.36 0.20 -24.35
C TYR A 440 3.74 -0.50 -24.42
N GLY A 441 4.67 0.06 -25.19
CA GLY A 441 6.00 -0.45 -25.43
C GLY A 441 7.01 -0.01 -24.37
N GLY A 442 8.17 -0.63 -24.37
CA GLY A 442 9.24 -0.32 -23.43
C GLY A 442 10.59 -0.84 -23.87
N TRP A 443 11.65 -0.35 -23.23
CA TRP A 443 13.01 -0.64 -23.64
C TRP A 443 14.01 -0.53 -22.49
N PHE A 444 14.98 -1.43 -22.45
CA PHE A 444 16.12 -1.38 -21.54
C PHE A 444 17.44 -1.38 -22.30
N GLY A 445 18.38 -0.53 -21.87
CA GLY A 445 19.73 -0.48 -22.44
C GLY A 445 20.82 -0.23 -21.41
N ARG A 446 21.99 -0.83 -21.64
CA ARG A 446 23.19 -0.63 -20.83
C ARG A 446 23.93 0.61 -21.28
N LEU A 447 24.29 1.47 -20.34
CA LEU A 447 25.19 2.60 -20.57
C LEU A 447 26.61 2.21 -20.20
N ALA A 448 27.57 2.83 -20.88
CA ALA A 448 28.99 2.72 -20.57
C ALA A 448 29.36 3.38 -19.24
#